data_AF-A0A0D1JZC0-F1
#
_entry.id   AF-A0A0D1JZC0-F1
#
_cell.length_a   1.000
_cell.length_b   1.000
_cell.length_c   1.000
_cell.angle_alpha   90.00
_cell.angle_beta   90.00
_cell.angle_gamma   90.00
#
_symmetry.space_group_name_H-M   'P 1'
#
loop_
_entity.id
_entity.type
_entity.pdbx_description
1 polymer ?
#
loop_
_entity_poly.entity_id
_entity_poly.type
_entity_poly.pdbx_seq_one_letter_code
_entity_poly.pdbx_strand_id
1 'polypeptide(L)'
;MLGAAPIARLDVGVSQMRSAKGSLRVCLTADPDNFPACVDDANAVTRSVPASTHALHFDGLPLGNYAVAVIHDENNNAKLDTLAGIPREGFGFSRNPPIRFGAPRFAAARFTVTSDANQQQIRMRYIF
;
A
#
# COMPACT_ATOMS: atom_id res chain seq x y z
N MET A 1 27.71 -14.11 17.23
CA MET A 1 26.82 -14.69 16.20
C MET A 1 25.71 -13.69 15.93
N LEU A 2 25.67 -13.09 14.75
CA LEU A 2 24.55 -12.24 14.34
C LEU A 2 23.42 -13.19 13.94
N GLY A 3 22.43 -13.38 14.82
CA GLY A 3 21.23 -14.14 14.49
C GLY A 3 20.43 -13.40 13.43
N ALA A 4 19.98 -14.10 12.38
CA ALA A 4 19.07 -13.52 11.41
C ALA A 4 17.82 -13.00 12.13
N ALA A 5 17.43 -11.76 11.86
CA ALA A 5 16.19 -11.21 12.40
C ALA A 5 15.01 -12.08 11.92
N PRO A 6 14.03 -12.37 12.78
CA PRO A 6 12.85 -13.12 12.36
C PRO A 6 12.15 -12.37 11.22
N ILE A 7 11.77 -13.13 10.19
CA ILE A 7 11.04 -12.64 9.02
C ILE A 7 9.66 -13.28 8.95
N ALA A 8 8.73 -12.59 8.32
CA ALA A 8 7.38 -13.07 8.10
C ALA A 8 6.91 -12.80 6.68
N ARG A 9 5.78 -13.43 6.35
CA ARG A 9 5.01 -13.16 5.14
C ARG A 9 3.82 -12.26 5.48
N LEU A 10 3.50 -11.36 4.55
CA LEU A 10 2.31 -10.54 4.54
C LEU A 10 1.51 -10.79 3.25
N ASP A 11 0.24 -11.15 3.42
CA ASP A 11 -0.72 -11.25 2.34
C ASP A 11 -1.60 -9.99 2.30
N VAL A 12 -1.68 -9.35 1.14
CA VAL A 12 -2.51 -8.14 0.93
C VAL A 12 -3.56 -8.42 -0.12
N GLY A 13 -4.83 -8.39 0.29
CA GLY A 13 -5.98 -8.40 -0.61
C GLY A 13 -6.37 -6.98 -1.01
N VAL A 14 -6.71 -6.75 -2.27
CA VAL A 14 -7.22 -5.49 -2.80
C VAL A 14 -8.64 -5.72 -3.32
N SER A 15 -9.58 -4.86 -2.93
CA SER A 15 -10.99 -4.98 -3.32
C SER A 15 -11.61 -3.61 -3.60
N GLN A 16 -12.87 -3.62 -4.06
CA GLN A 16 -13.62 -2.43 -4.47
C GLN A 16 -12.97 -1.70 -5.67
N MET A 17 -12.30 -2.44 -6.54
CA MET A 17 -11.78 -1.94 -7.81
C MET A 17 -12.95 -1.54 -8.72
N ARG A 18 -12.95 -0.32 -9.30
CA ARG A 18 -13.96 0.08 -10.28
C ARG A 18 -13.70 -0.49 -11.68
N SER A 19 -12.47 -0.91 -11.93
CA SER A 19 -12.00 -1.44 -13.21
C SER A 19 -10.75 -2.30 -12.99
N ALA A 20 -10.47 -3.21 -13.92
CA ALA A 20 -9.22 -3.99 -13.97
C ALA A 20 -8.20 -3.41 -14.97
N LYS A 21 -8.45 -2.20 -15.49
CA LYS A 21 -7.58 -1.51 -16.45
C LYS A 21 -6.38 -0.89 -15.74
N GLY A 22 -5.20 -1.02 -16.33
CA GLY A 22 -4.00 -0.33 -15.84
C GLY A 22 -3.27 -1.13 -14.77
N SER A 23 -2.71 -0.45 -13.78
CA SER A 23 -1.85 -1.07 -12.77
C SER A 23 -2.16 -0.60 -11.35
N LEU A 24 -1.90 -1.47 -10.37
CA LEU A 24 -1.78 -1.08 -8.97
C LEU A 24 -0.33 -0.79 -8.66
N ARG A 25 -0.09 0.39 -8.11
CA ARG A 25 1.19 0.79 -7.54
C ARG A 25 1.11 0.72 -6.04
N VAL A 26 1.99 -0.05 -5.45
CA VAL A 26 1.97 -0.41 -4.04
C VAL A 26 3.22 0.13 -3.37
N CYS A 27 3.03 0.81 -2.24
CA CYS A 27 4.07 1.26 -1.33
C CYS A 27 3.85 0.55 -0.01
N LEU A 28 4.81 -0.28 0.41
CA LEU A 28 4.87 -0.90 1.74
C LEU A 28 6.13 -0.36 2.43
N THR A 29 5.96 0.32 3.56
CA THR A 29 7.10 0.88 4.31
C THR A 29 6.89 0.77 5.81
N ALA A 30 7.99 0.71 6.55
CA ALA A 30 8.04 0.88 8.01
C ALA A 30 8.36 2.33 8.43
N ASP A 31 8.73 3.18 7.47
CA ASP A 31 9.12 4.57 7.67
C ASP A 31 7.89 5.51 7.59
N PRO A 32 7.53 6.19 8.69
CA PRO A 32 6.43 7.14 8.70
C PRO A 32 6.62 8.34 7.76
N ASP A 33 7.86 8.77 7.51
CA ASP A 33 8.16 9.98 6.73
C ASP A 33 8.06 9.73 5.23
N ASN A 34 8.21 8.47 4.81
CA ASN A 34 8.12 8.05 3.42
C ASN A 34 6.73 7.52 3.02
N PHE A 35 5.83 7.31 3.99
CA PHE A 35 4.44 6.97 3.70
C PHE A 35 3.63 8.21 3.27
N PRO A 36 2.78 8.15 2.22
CA PRO A 36 2.34 6.95 1.48
C PRO A 36 3.05 6.73 0.13
N ALA A 37 4.05 7.53 -0.20
CA ALA A 37 4.60 7.57 -1.55
C ALA A 37 5.81 6.64 -1.76
N CYS A 38 6.51 6.25 -0.67
CA CYS A 38 7.74 5.47 -0.68
C CYS A 38 8.80 6.06 -1.64
N VAL A 39 8.95 7.39 -1.65
CA VAL A 39 9.96 8.10 -2.47
C VAL A 39 11.27 8.11 -1.68
N ASP A 40 12.38 7.74 -2.31
CA ASP A 40 13.72 7.75 -1.71
C ASP A 40 13.89 6.90 -0.43
N ASP A 41 13.01 5.94 -0.19
CA ASP A 41 13.10 4.96 0.90
C ASP A 41 13.70 3.65 0.40
N ALA A 42 15.00 3.43 0.67
CA ALA A 42 15.69 2.20 0.28
C ALA A 42 15.17 0.95 1.01
N ASN A 43 14.42 1.12 2.10
CA ASN A 43 13.83 0.02 2.86
C ASN A 43 12.35 -0.20 2.53
N ALA A 44 11.73 0.68 1.73
CA ALA A 44 10.40 0.47 1.22
C ALA A 44 10.39 -0.64 0.17
N VAL A 45 9.29 -1.40 0.16
CA VAL A 45 8.96 -2.28 -0.95
C VAL A 45 7.95 -1.56 -1.84
N THR A 46 8.39 -1.23 -3.05
CA THR A 46 7.50 -0.72 -4.10
C THR A 46 7.23 -1.79 -5.14
N ARG A 47 5.99 -1.89 -5.62
CA ARG A 47 5.60 -2.83 -6.68
C ARG A 47 4.57 -2.20 -7.61
N SER A 48 4.67 -2.53 -8.89
CA SER A 48 3.62 -2.29 -9.88
C SER A 48 3.12 -3.63 -10.39
N VAL A 49 1.82 -3.88 -10.25
CA VAL A 49 1.15 -5.11 -10.74
C VAL A 49 -0.04 -4.75 -11.62
N PRO A 50 -0.52 -5.63 -12.51
CA PRO A 50 -1.76 -5.39 -13.24
C PRO A 50 -2.94 -5.11 -12.28
N ALA A 51 -3.86 -4.23 -12.68
CA ALA A 51 -5.04 -3.91 -11.86
C ALA A 51 -5.98 -5.11 -11.64
N SER A 52 -5.88 -6.16 -12.46
CA SER A 52 -6.54 -7.45 -12.25
C SER A 52 -5.93 -8.29 -11.12
N THR A 53 -4.78 -7.91 -10.56
CA THR A 53 -4.14 -8.60 -9.43
C THR A 53 -4.76 -8.15 -8.11
N HIS A 54 -5.65 -8.98 -7.56
CA HIS A 54 -6.37 -8.67 -6.32
C HIS A 54 -5.72 -9.24 -5.06
N ALA A 55 -4.65 -10.03 -5.20
CA ALA A 55 -3.90 -10.63 -4.11
C ALA A 55 -2.40 -10.41 -4.33
N LEU A 56 -1.71 -9.92 -3.29
CA LEU A 56 -0.30 -9.61 -3.28
C LEU A 56 0.37 -10.34 -2.13
N HIS A 57 1.59 -10.84 -2.36
CA HIS A 57 2.37 -11.56 -1.37
C HIS A 57 3.72 -10.88 -1.17
N PHE A 58 4.04 -10.56 0.09
CA PHE A 58 5.30 -9.98 0.51
C PHE A 58 5.98 -10.93 1.48
N ASP A 59 7.06 -11.56 1.04
CA ASP A 59 7.85 -12.47 1.85
C ASP A 59 9.10 -11.77 2.41
N GLY A 60 9.67 -12.33 3.48
CA GLY A 60 10.95 -11.86 4.01
C GLY A 60 10.88 -10.53 4.75
N LEU A 61 9.70 -10.11 5.21
CA LEU A 61 9.56 -8.86 5.96
C LEU A 61 10.09 -9.04 7.38
N PRO A 62 11.04 -8.21 7.86
CA PRO A 62 11.38 -8.17 9.27
C PRO A 62 10.13 -7.93 10.12
N LEU A 63 10.04 -8.56 11.29
CA LEU A 63 8.94 -8.27 12.22
C LEU A 63 8.96 -6.78 12.59
N GLY A 64 7.79 -6.14 12.60
CA GLY A 64 7.74 -4.69 12.80
C GLY A 64 6.43 -4.05 12.42
N ASN A 65 6.41 -2.73 12.44
CA ASN A 65 5.23 -1.95 12.07
C ASN A 65 5.35 -1.46 10.64
N TYR A 66 4.29 -1.64 9.87
CA TYR A 66 4.25 -1.26 8.47
C TYR A 66 2.95 -0.55 8.14
N ALA A 67 2.96 0.19 7.04
CA ALA A 67 1.76 0.67 6.38
C ALA A 67 1.86 0.36 4.88
N VAL A 68 0.70 0.07 4.28
CA VAL A 68 0.57 -0.15 2.83
C VAL A 68 -0.30 0.97 2.25
N ALA A 69 0.16 1.57 1.17
CA ALA A 69 -0.62 2.42 0.29
C ALA A 69 -0.71 1.79 -1.10
N VAL A 70 -1.87 1.92 -1.74
CA VAL A 70 -2.13 1.43 -3.08
C VAL A 70 -2.72 2.57 -3.90
N ILE A 71 -2.18 2.80 -5.08
CA ILE A 71 -2.71 3.70 -6.10
C ILE A 71 -3.11 2.85 -7.31
N HIS A 72 -4.32 3.07 -7.82
CA HIS A 72 -4.74 2.52 -9.09
C HIS A 72 -4.40 3.52 -10.18
N ASP A 73 -3.40 3.21 -11.01
CA ASP A 73 -3.00 3.97 -12.19
C ASP A 73 -3.71 3.38 -13.41
N GLU A 74 -4.91 3.89 -13.68
CA GLU A 74 -5.83 3.37 -14.70
C GLU A 74 -5.42 3.75 -16.12
N ASN A 75 -4.71 4.87 -16.26
CA ASN A 75 -4.23 5.36 -17.55
C ASN A 75 -2.76 5.04 -17.84
N ASN A 76 -2.06 4.39 -16.90
CA ASN A 76 -0.66 3.97 -16.97
C ASN A 76 0.31 5.14 -17.22
N ASN A 77 0.05 6.32 -16.63
CA ASN A 77 0.93 7.47 -16.78
C ASN A 77 2.01 7.57 -15.70
N ALA A 78 2.06 6.59 -14.78
CA ALA A 78 2.99 6.53 -13.65
C ALA A 78 2.90 7.72 -12.70
N LYS A 79 1.75 8.41 -12.64
CA LYS A 79 1.50 9.55 -11.73
C LYS A 79 0.16 9.38 -11.05
N LEU A 80 0.01 9.91 -9.84
CA LEU A 80 -1.33 10.02 -9.26
C LEU A 80 -1.97 11.25 -9.89
N ASP A 81 -2.91 11.05 -10.80
CA ASP A 81 -3.60 12.19 -11.38
C ASP A 81 -4.47 12.87 -10.35
N THR A 82 -4.26 14.18 -10.17
CA THR A 82 -5.03 14.99 -9.23
C THR A 82 -5.65 16.19 -9.91
N LEU A 83 -6.84 16.59 -9.45
CA LEU A 83 -7.48 17.86 -9.78
C LEU A 83 -7.63 18.65 -8.49
N ALA A 84 -6.97 19.81 -8.41
CA ALA A 84 -6.93 20.62 -7.18
C ALA A 84 -6.54 19.80 -5.93
N GLY A 85 -5.59 18.86 -6.08
CA GLY A 85 -5.12 17.98 -5.01
C GLY A 85 -6.02 16.76 -4.73
N ILE A 86 -7.13 16.61 -5.44
CA ILE A 86 -8.07 15.49 -5.30
C ILE A 86 -7.71 14.39 -6.32
N PRO A 87 -7.43 13.15 -5.88
CA PRO A 87 -7.20 12.02 -6.79
C PRO A 87 -8.35 11.81 -7.79
N ARG A 88 -8.00 11.67 -9.07
CA ARG A 88 -8.91 11.25 -10.15
C ARG A 88 -8.97 9.73 -10.32
N GLU A 89 -7.98 9.04 -9.79
CA GLU A 89 -7.87 7.60 -9.83
C GLU A 89 -8.03 6.98 -8.43
N GLY A 90 -8.05 5.66 -8.39
CA GLY A 90 -8.30 4.91 -7.17
C GLY A 90 -7.13 4.98 -6.19
N PHE A 91 -7.44 4.99 -4.90
CA PHE A 91 -6.43 4.84 -3.86
C PHE A 91 -6.95 4.01 -2.69
N GLY A 92 -6.04 3.42 -1.93
CA GLY A 92 -6.37 2.59 -0.77
C GLY A 92 -5.20 2.53 0.21
N PHE A 93 -5.51 2.24 1.47
CA PHE A 93 -4.52 2.14 2.53
C PHE A 93 -4.82 0.93 3.44
N SER A 94 -3.78 0.32 4.00
CA SER A 94 -3.93 -0.65 5.10
C SER A 94 -4.74 -0.05 6.25
N ARG A 95 -5.41 -0.92 7.01
CA ARG A 95 -6.39 -0.55 8.06
C ARG A 95 -7.62 0.24 7.60
N ASN A 96 -7.70 0.66 6.33
CA ASN A 96 -8.82 1.39 5.74
C ASN A 96 -9.32 2.59 6.58
N PRO A 97 -8.42 3.50 7.03
CA PRO A 97 -8.83 4.63 7.85
C PRO A 97 -9.87 5.52 7.15
N PRO A 98 -10.68 6.28 7.91
CA PRO A 98 -11.54 7.29 7.32
C PRO A 98 -10.69 8.36 6.62
N ILE A 99 -11.05 8.68 5.39
CA ILE A 99 -10.37 9.70 4.57
C ILE A 99 -11.14 11.00 4.72
N ARG A 100 -10.45 12.07 5.13
CA ARG A 100 -11.04 13.41 5.33
C ARG A 100 -10.38 14.42 4.41
N PHE A 101 -9.11 14.73 4.70
CA PHE A 101 -8.31 15.67 3.92
C PHE A 101 -6.95 15.05 3.63
N GLY A 102 -6.67 14.83 2.34
CA GLY A 102 -5.43 14.21 1.89
C GLY A 102 -5.25 12.76 2.31
N ALA A 103 -4.02 12.26 2.12
CA ALA A 103 -3.63 10.93 2.57
C ALA A 103 -3.61 10.86 4.11
N PRO A 104 -3.93 9.69 4.70
CA PRO A 104 -3.84 9.50 6.14
C PRO A 104 -2.37 9.55 6.60
N ARG A 105 -2.16 9.84 7.89
CA ARG A 105 -0.86 9.65 8.53
C ARG A 105 -0.51 8.16 8.63
N PHE A 106 0.78 7.84 8.63
CA PHE A 106 1.27 6.46 8.84
C PHE A 106 0.57 5.75 10.00
N ALA A 107 0.48 6.39 11.16
CA ALA A 107 -0.15 5.82 12.36
C ALA A 107 -1.60 5.36 12.15
N ALA A 108 -2.36 5.98 11.25
CA ALA A 108 -3.73 5.60 10.94
C ALA A 108 -3.82 4.40 9.97
N ALA A 109 -2.77 4.16 9.18
CA ALA A 109 -2.66 3.02 8.27
C ALA A 109 -1.81 1.87 8.85
N ARG A 110 -1.09 2.11 9.95
CA ARG A 110 -0.12 1.19 10.55
C ARG A 110 -0.77 -0.09 11.05
N PHE A 111 -0.12 -1.22 10.76
CA PHE A 111 -0.36 -2.53 11.34
C PHE A 111 0.98 -3.17 11.73
N THR A 112 0.93 -4.21 12.56
CA THR A 112 2.12 -4.93 13.02
C THR A 112 2.21 -6.26 12.29
N VAL A 113 3.37 -6.55 11.73
CA VAL A 113 3.75 -7.84 11.17
C VAL A 113 4.42 -8.67 12.26
N THR A 114 3.81 -9.79 12.62
CA THR A 114 4.32 -10.76 13.61
C THR A 114 4.78 -12.04 12.91
N SER A 115 5.29 -13.02 13.66
CA SER A 115 5.72 -14.32 13.12
C SER A 115 4.59 -15.20 12.59
N ASP A 116 3.33 -14.82 12.82
CA ASP A 116 2.15 -15.59 12.44
C ASP A 116 1.67 -15.23 11.02
N ALA A 117 0.55 -15.81 10.60
CA ALA A 117 -0.09 -15.42 9.34
C ALA A 117 -0.56 -13.96 9.41
N ASN A 118 0.06 -13.08 8.62
CA ASN A 118 -0.31 -11.67 8.53
C ASN A 118 -1.14 -11.42 7.27
N GLN A 119 -2.33 -10.86 7.43
CA GLN A 119 -3.20 -10.50 6.32
C GLN A 119 -3.68 -9.04 6.46
N GLN A 120 -3.71 -8.31 5.34
CA GLN A 120 -4.35 -7.01 5.23
C GLN A 120 -5.35 -7.00 4.07
N GLN A 121 -6.53 -6.45 4.30
CA GLN A 121 -7.48 -6.15 3.23
C GLN A 121 -7.52 -4.65 3.00
N ILE A 122 -7.19 -4.23 1.78
CA ILE A 122 -7.27 -2.85 1.33
C ILE A 122 -8.52 -2.70 0.46
N ARG A 123 -9.34 -1.70 0.78
CA ARG A 123 -10.51 -1.30 -0.01
C ARG A 123 -10.16 -0.04 -0.77
N MET A 124 -10.20 -0.14 -2.09
CA MET A 124 -9.99 1.01 -2.95
C MET A 124 -11.16 1.99 -2.83
N ARG A 125 -10.82 3.27 -2.93
CA ARG A 125 -11.75 4.39 -2.94
C ARG A 125 -11.52 5.20 -4.20
N TYR A 126 -12.62 5.68 -4.76
CA TYR A 126 -12.66 6.54 -5.92
C TYR A 126 -13.54 7.73 -5.55
N ILE A 127 -13.06 8.94 -5.82
CA ILE A 127 -13.81 10.17 -5.53
C ILE A 127 -14.73 10.55 -6.70
N PHE A 128 -14.35 10.13 -7.91
CA PHE A 128 -15.06 10.35 -9.17
C PHE A 128 -15.33 9.03 -9.88
#